data_AF-A0A657BC68-F1
#
_entry.id   AF-A0A657BC68-F1
#
_cell.length_a   1.000
_cell.length_b   1.000
_cell.length_c   1.000
_cell.angle_alpha   90.00
_cell.angle_beta   90.00
_cell.angle_gamma   90.00
#
_symmetry.space_group_name_H-M   'P 1'
#
loop_
_entity.id
_entity.type
_entity.pdbx_description
1 polymer ?
#
loop_
_entity_poly.entity_id
_entity_poly.type
_entity_poly.pdbx_seq_one_letter_code
_entity_poly.pdbx_strand_id
1 'polypeptide(L)'
;MSQTPFLNSRELMASKYKDQIRKIVDSELTIPEKYWIDINDKTKDNWNELFRESRIALRDKGVYDGKALTLFRKVRCKIDPALAECTSKDRE
;
A
#
# COMPACT_ATOMS: atom_id res chain seq x y z
N MET A 1 37.32 15.68 1.67
CA MET A 1 35.93 16.06 1.97
C MET A 1 35.09 15.78 0.73
N SER A 2 34.56 14.58 0.56
CA SER A 2 33.71 14.27 -0.61
C SER A 2 32.35 14.93 -0.42
N GLN A 3 32.00 15.86 -1.31
CA GLN A 3 30.68 16.47 -1.39
C GLN A 3 29.63 15.36 -1.59
N THR A 4 28.73 15.16 -0.64
CA THR A 4 27.54 14.35 -0.86
C THR A 4 26.66 15.06 -1.90
N PRO A 5 26.30 14.42 -3.02
CA PRO A 5 25.47 15.05 -4.03
C PRO A 5 24.10 15.38 -3.45
N PHE A 6 23.57 16.57 -3.79
CA PHE A 6 22.21 16.95 -3.44
C PHE A 6 21.24 16.04 -4.18
N LEU A 7 20.66 15.07 -3.46
CA LEU A 7 19.61 14.19 -3.98
C LEU A 7 18.32 14.99 -4.07
N ASN A 8 17.59 14.84 -5.18
CA ASN A 8 16.22 15.34 -5.23
C ASN A 8 15.32 14.53 -4.27
N SER A 9 14.11 15.01 -4.01
CA SER A 9 13.19 14.38 -3.04
C SER A 9 12.95 12.88 -3.32
N ARG A 10 12.81 12.49 -4.60
CA ARG A 10 12.56 11.08 -4.98
C ARG A 10 13.79 10.21 -4.72
N GLU A 11 14.97 10.70 -5.09
CA GLU A 11 16.24 9.99 -4.89
C GLU A 11 16.58 9.85 -3.41
N LEU A 12 16.37 10.92 -2.63
CA LEU A 12 16.57 10.89 -1.19
C LEU A 12 15.67 9.84 -0.54
N MET A 13 14.37 9.85 -0.84
CA MET A 13 13.42 8.85 -0.33
C MET A 13 13.82 7.42 -0.72
N ALA A 14 14.18 7.20 -1.98
CA ALA A 14 14.61 5.88 -2.46
C ALA A 14 15.87 5.39 -1.74
N SER A 15 16.86 6.26 -1.52
CA SER A 15 18.10 5.91 -0.81
C SER A 15 17.87 5.55 0.66
N LYS A 16 16.85 6.13 1.30
CA LYS A 16 16.53 5.91 2.72
C LYS A 16 15.54 4.78 2.97
N TYR A 17 14.89 4.25 1.93
CA TYR A 17 13.81 3.28 2.06
C TYR A 17 14.20 2.08 2.95
N LYS A 18 15.33 1.44 2.69
CA LYS A 18 15.77 0.25 3.46
C LYS A 18 15.99 0.55 4.94
N ASP A 19 16.63 1.68 5.24
CA ASP A 19 16.89 2.09 6.63
C ASP A 19 15.58 2.42 7.36
N GLN A 20 14.61 3.03 6.67
CA GLN A 20 13.30 3.33 7.24
C GLN A 20 12.48 2.07 7.50
N ILE A 21 12.46 1.12 6.57
CA ILE A 21 11.79 -0.18 6.77
C ILE A 21 12.41 -0.93 7.95
N ARG A 22 13.76 -0.94 8.08
CA ARG A 22 14.42 -1.54 9.24
C ARG A 22 13.93 -0.93 10.55
N LYS A 23 13.84 0.40 10.66
CA LYS A 23 13.33 1.06 11.87
C LYS A 23 11.91 0.64 12.23
N ILE A 24 11.05 0.47 11.22
CA ILE A 24 9.66 0.01 11.43
C ILE A 24 9.68 -1.41 12.00
N VAL A 25 10.39 -2.33 11.35
CA VAL A 25 10.50 -3.73 11.79
C VAL A 25 11.10 -3.82 13.19
N ASP A 26 12.18 -3.10 13.47
CA ASP A 26 12.80 -3.06 14.80
C ASP A 26 11.82 -2.56 15.87
N SER A 27 10.92 -1.63 15.51
CA SER A 27 9.88 -1.13 16.42
C SER A 27 8.77 -2.16 16.61
N GLU A 28 8.34 -2.85 15.55
CA GLU A 28 7.32 -3.90 15.59
C GLU A 28 7.76 -5.08 16.48
N LEU A 29 9.06 -5.43 16.47
CA LEU A 29 9.63 -6.46 17.35
C LEU A 29 9.49 -6.15 18.85
N THR A 30 9.25 -4.89 19.22
CA THR A 30 9.02 -4.50 20.61
C THR A 30 7.57 -4.73 21.06
N ILE A 31 6.65 -5.00 20.13
CA ILE A 31 5.22 -5.21 20.41
C ILE A 31 5.01 -6.65 20.90
N PRO A 32 4.49 -6.88 22.13
CA PRO A 32 4.24 -8.22 22.63
C PRO A 32 3.24 -9.02 21.78
N GLU A 33 3.52 -10.32 21.60
CA GLU A 33 2.77 -11.19 20.68
C GLU A 33 1.25 -11.15 20.87
N LYS A 34 0.80 -11.14 22.13
CA LYS A 34 -0.62 -11.13 22.52
C LYS A 34 -1.44 -9.94 21.97
N TYR A 35 -0.79 -8.90 21.44
CA TYR A 35 -1.46 -7.75 20.84
C TYR A 35 -1.59 -7.84 19.32
N TRP A 36 -0.88 -8.75 18.68
CA TRP A 36 -1.05 -9.01 17.26
C TRP A 36 -2.35 -9.76 17.00
N ILE A 37 -3.00 -9.42 15.90
CA ILE A 37 -4.26 -10.02 15.47
C ILE A 37 -3.98 -10.75 14.17
N ASP A 38 -4.05 -12.08 14.21
CA ASP A 38 -3.95 -12.90 13.02
C ASP A 38 -5.25 -12.85 12.22
N ILE A 39 -5.15 -12.33 11.00
CA ILE A 39 -6.27 -12.27 10.07
C ILE A 39 -6.17 -13.47 9.13
N ASN A 40 -7.18 -14.34 9.15
CA ASN A 40 -7.26 -15.44 8.18
C ASN A 40 -7.53 -14.92 6.76
N ASP A 41 -7.23 -15.72 5.75
CA ASP A 41 -7.28 -15.26 4.35
C ASP A 41 -8.69 -14.85 3.90
N LYS A 42 -9.74 -15.55 4.36
CA LYS A 42 -11.13 -15.16 4.07
C LYS A 42 -11.44 -13.76 4.61
N THR A 43 -10.98 -13.43 5.81
CA THR A 43 -11.17 -12.08 6.36
C THR A 43 -10.34 -11.05 5.61
N LYS A 44 -9.13 -11.39 5.16
CA LYS A 44 -8.31 -10.51 4.31
C LYS A 44 -9.03 -10.17 3.01
N ASP A 45 -9.63 -11.14 2.34
CA ASP A 45 -10.37 -10.92 1.09
C ASP A 45 -11.55 -9.97 1.28
N ASN A 46 -12.33 -10.17 2.36
CA ASN A 46 -13.43 -9.27 2.70
C ASN A 46 -12.94 -7.84 2.99
N TRP A 47 -11.81 -7.69 3.67
CA TRP A 47 -11.23 -6.38 3.96
C TRP A 47 -10.70 -5.71 2.69
N ASN A 48 -10.06 -6.47 1.80
CA ASN A 48 -9.60 -5.95 0.51
C ASN A 48 -10.76 -5.36 -0.31
N GLU A 49 -11.90 -6.06 -0.34
CA GLU A 49 -13.09 -5.57 -1.02
C GLU A 49 -13.69 -4.33 -0.33
N LEU A 50 -13.81 -4.34 1.00
CA LEU A 50 -14.25 -3.17 1.76
C LEU A 50 -13.38 -1.94 1.47
N PHE A 51 -12.07 -2.11 1.42
CA PHE A 51 -11.15 -1.02 1.09
C PHE A 51 -11.28 -0.58 -0.37
N ARG A 52 -11.55 -1.49 -1.31
CA ARG A 52 -11.81 -1.16 -2.72
C ARG A 52 -13.06 -0.29 -2.85
N GLU A 53 -14.16 -0.71 -2.25
CA GLU A 53 -15.42 0.05 -2.22
C GLU A 53 -15.22 1.43 -1.59
N SER A 54 -14.43 1.50 -0.50
CA SER A 54 -14.08 2.77 0.14
C SER A 54 -13.31 3.70 -0.79
N ARG A 55 -12.33 3.19 -1.55
CA ARG A 55 -11.58 3.99 -2.54
C ARG A 55 -12.49 4.50 -3.65
N ILE A 56 -13.40 3.68 -4.15
CA ILE A 56 -14.40 4.07 -5.16
C ILE A 56 -15.33 5.16 -4.62
N ALA A 57 -15.86 4.98 -3.41
CA ALA A 57 -16.74 5.98 -2.79
C ALA A 57 -16.01 7.32 -2.57
N LEU A 58 -14.73 7.29 -2.19
CA LEU A 58 -13.91 8.50 -2.03
C LEU A 58 -13.56 9.16 -3.36
N ARG A 59 -13.37 8.38 -4.43
CA ARG A 59 -13.23 8.90 -5.79
C ARG A 59 -14.50 9.60 -6.25
N ASP A 60 -15.66 8.99 -6.03
CA ASP A 60 -16.95 9.53 -6.47
C ASP A 60 -17.30 10.82 -5.69
N LYS A 61 -16.74 11.01 -4.49
CA LYS A 61 -16.79 12.27 -3.73
C LYS A 61 -15.73 13.30 -4.14
N GLY A 62 -14.88 12.99 -5.12
CA GLY A 62 -13.80 13.87 -5.60
C GLY A 62 -12.59 13.96 -4.67
N VAL A 63 -12.48 13.10 -3.65
CA VAL A 63 -11.34 13.08 -2.72
C VAL A 63 -10.15 12.35 -3.34
N TYR A 64 -10.39 11.24 -4.03
CA TYR A 64 -9.35 10.49 -4.74
C TYR A 64 -9.40 10.72 -6.26
N ASP A 65 -8.23 10.85 -6.86
CA ASP A 65 -8.07 10.97 -8.32
C ASP A 65 -8.19 9.60 -8.99
N GLY A 66 -9.12 9.47 -9.94
CA GLY A 66 -9.37 8.20 -10.63
C GLY A 66 -8.19 7.67 -11.45
N LYS A 67 -7.33 8.53 -12.00
CA LYS A 67 -6.14 8.09 -12.75
C LYS A 67 -5.10 7.50 -11.79
N ALA A 68 -4.92 8.10 -10.63
CA ALA A 68 -4.05 7.56 -9.58
C ALA A 68 -4.55 6.19 -9.11
N LEU A 69 -5.85 6.06 -8.85
CA LEU A 69 -6.46 4.80 -8.44
C LEU A 69 -6.29 3.69 -9.50
N THR A 70 -6.51 4.01 -10.79
CA THR A 70 -6.25 3.06 -11.89
C THR A 70 -4.79 2.60 -11.92
N LEU A 71 -3.82 3.49 -11.65
CA LEU A 71 -2.41 3.14 -11.59
C LEU A 71 -2.15 2.17 -10.42
N PHE A 72 -2.66 2.48 -9.23
CA PHE A 72 -2.46 1.65 -8.04
C PHE A 72 -3.09 0.27 -8.19
N ARG A 73 -4.30 0.18 -8.74
CA ARG A 73 -4.95 -1.08 -9.10
C ARG A 73 -4.07 -1.94 -10.00
N LYS A 74 -3.48 -1.37 -11.06
CA LYS A 74 -2.57 -2.10 -11.96
C LYS A 74 -1.34 -2.64 -11.23
N VAL A 75 -0.79 -1.89 -10.29
CA VAL A 75 0.36 -2.36 -9.47
C VAL A 75 -0.08 -3.53 -8.58
N ARG A 76 -1.22 -3.41 -7.88
CA ARG A 76 -1.76 -4.48 -7.03
C ARG A 76 -2.05 -5.74 -7.84
N CYS A 77 -2.71 -5.63 -9.00
CA CYS A 77 -2.99 -6.75 -9.90
C CYS A 77 -1.76 -7.39 -10.53
N LYS A 78 -0.63 -6.66 -10.61
CA LYS A 78 0.65 -7.24 -11.04
C LYS A 78 1.29 -8.08 -9.94
N ILE A 79 1.07 -7.70 -8.68
CA ILE A 79 1.59 -8.41 -7.50
C ILE A 79 0.73 -9.65 -7.23
N ASP A 80 -0.59 -9.48 -7.22
CA ASP A 80 -1.55 -10.54 -7.00
C ASP A 80 -2.71 -10.43 -8.02
N PRO A 81 -2.71 -11.26 -9.07
CA PRO A 81 -3.78 -11.26 -10.07
C PRO A 81 -5.08 -11.89 -9.58
N ALA A 82 -5.10 -12.56 -8.42
CA ALA A 82 -6.29 -13.22 -7.87
C ALA A 82 -7.25 -12.24 -7.15
N LEU A 83 -6.80 -11.01 -6.87
CA LEU A 83 -7.64 -9.98 -6.23
C LEU A 83 -8.91 -9.69 -7.06
N ALA A 84 -10.05 -9.58 -6.38
CA ALA A 84 -11.35 -9.32 -7.00
C ALA A 84 -11.35 -8.06 -7.90
N GLU A 85 -10.62 -7.01 -7.50
CA GLU A 85 -10.51 -5.75 -8.25
C GLU A 85 -9.90 -5.88 -9.65
N CYS A 86 -9.18 -6.98 -9.92
CA CYS A 86 -8.48 -7.18 -11.18
C CYS A 86 -9.40 -7.66 -12.31
N THR A 87 -10.51 -8.30 -11.97
CA THR A 87 -11.49 -8.87 -12.91
C THR A 87 -12.88 -8.26 -12.81
N SER A 88 -13.17 -7.48 -11.77
CA SER A 88 -14.48 -6.86 -11.59
C SER A 88 -14.90 -5.98 -12.78
N LYS A 89 -16.21 -5.78 -12.96
CA LYS A 89 -16.74 -4.90 -14.02
C LYS A 89 -16.55 -3.42 -13.67
N ASP A 90 -16.67 -3.08 -12.41
CA ASP A 90 -16.56 -1.74 -11.82
C ASP A 90 -15.12 -1.44 -11.35
N ARG A 91 -14.12 -1.76 -12.17
CA ARG A 91 -12.72 -1.60 -11.78
C ARG A 91 -12.43 -0.17 -11.35
N GLU A 92 -11.68 -0.07 -10.26
CA GLU A 92 -11.23 1.18 -9.64
C GLU A 92 -10.54 2.13 -10.62
#